data_AF-A0AAW7XDW1-F1
#
_entry.id   AF-A0AAW7XDW1-F1
#
_cell.length_a   1.000
_cell.length_b   1.000
_cell.length_c   1.000
_cell.angle_alpha   90.00
_cell.angle_beta   90.00
_cell.angle_gamma   90.00
#
_symmetry.space_group_name_H-M   'P 1'
#
loop_
_entity.id
_entity.type
_entity.pdbx_description
1 polymer ?
#
loop_
_entity_poly.entity_id
_entity_poly.type
_entity_poly.pdbx_seq_one_letter_code
_entity_poly.pdbx_strand_id
1 'polypeptide(L)' 'AEYGCYLFDHACKPLIAEYVNNAPINLIGKPFGNTSNGVDNAELIAVNKAIREHEVEYIGEELRESMTAMKKIVS' A
#
# COMPACT_ATOMS: atom_id res chain seq x y z
N ALA A 1 -14.46 15.59 -9.75
CA ALA A 1 -13.52 14.99 -8.78
C ALA A 1 -13.07 15.99 -7.71
N GLU A 2 -12.77 17.26 -8.05
CA GLU A 2 -12.24 18.25 -7.10
C GLU A 2 -13.10 18.48 -5.85
N TYR A 3 -14.42 18.65 -6.00
CA TYR A 3 -15.30 18.87 -4.85
C TYR A 3 -15.33 17.67 -3.89
N GLY A 4 -15.33 16.44 -4.41
CA GLY A 4 -15.25 15.24 -3.58
C GLY A 4 -13.90 15.07 -2.89
N CYS A 5 -12.81 15.45 -3.57
CA CYS A 5 -11.48 15.48 -2.98
C CYS A 5 -11.43 16.46 -1.81
N TYR A 6 -11.98 17.67 -1.97
CA TYR A 6 -12.04 18.66 -0.91
C TYR A 6 -12.82 18.17 0.32
N LEU A 7 -13.99 17.56 0.10
CA LEU A 7 -14.81 17.01 1.19
C LEU A 7 -14.07 15.93 1.97
N PHE A 8 -13.41 14.99 1.27
CA PHE A 8 -12.64 13.94 1.92
C PHE A 8 -11.41 14.50 2.64
N ASP A 9 -10.64 15.36 1.98
CA ASP A 9 -9.41 15.94 2.51
C ASP A 9 -9.66 16.74 3.81
N HIS A 10 -10.75 17.52 3.84
CA HIS A 10 -11.13 18.31 5.01
C HIS A 10 -11.53 17.44 6.21
N ALA A 11 -12.12 16.27 5.97
CA ALA A 11 -12.49 15.31 7.02
C ALA A 11 -11.34 14.39 7.43
N CYS A 12 -10.52 13.95 6.48
CA CYS A 12 -9.46 12.96 6.69
C CYS A 12 -8.25 13.57 7.40
N LYS A 13 -7.86 14.81 7.06
CA LYS A 13 -6.69 15.47 7.68
C LYS A 13 -6.79 15.55 9.21
N PRO A 14 -7.89 16.06 9.81
CA PRO A 14 -8.04 16.05 11.27
C PRO A 14 -8.06 14.63 11.85
N LEU A 15 -8.67 13.67 11.15
CA LEU A 15 -8.82 12.28 11.61
C LEU A 15 -7.47 11.59 11.81
N ILE A 16 -6.50 11.82 10.91
CA ILE A 16 -5.17 11.19 10.99
C ILE A 16 -4.09 12.08 11.61
N ALA A 17 -4.41 13.33 11.96
CA ALA A 17 -3.43 14.32 12.41
C ALA A 17 -2.61 13.84 13.62
N GLU A 18 -3.27 13.30 14.64
CA GLU A 18 -2.61 12.81 15.85
C GLU A 18 -1.68 11.63 15.55
N TYR A 19 -2.13 10.68 14.72
CA TYR A 19 -1.32 9.54 14.30
C TYR A 19 -0.05 9.98 13.56
N VAL A 20 -0.18 10.91 12.61
CA VAL A 20 0.95 11.42 11.83
C VAL A 20 1.92 12.21 12.71
N ASN A 21 1.42 13.04 13.62
CA ASN A 21 2.27 13.83 14.52
C ASN A 21 3.05 12.96 15.52
N ASN A 22 2.50 11.81 15.91
CA ASN A 22 3.14 10.84 16.81
C ASN A 22 3.94 9.76 16.06
N ALA A 23 3.99 9.81 14.72
CA ALA A 23 4.71 8.83 13.92
C ALA A 23 6.22 8.85 14.21
N PRO A 24 6.89 7.69 14.18
CA PRO A 24 8.32 7.66 14.40
C PRO A 24 9.06 8.34 13.24
N ILE A 25 10.19 8.99 13.54
CA ILE A 25 10.92 9.84 12.57
C ILE A 25 11.50 9.08 11.37
N ASN A 26 11.59 7.75 11.47
CA ASN A 26 11.98 6.85 10.38
C ASN A 26 10.79 6.38 9.53
N LEU A 27 9.56 6.82 9.83
CA LEU A 27 8.39 6.51 9.01
C LEU A 27 8.40 7.26 7.69
N ILE A 28 8.86 8.52 7.67
CA ILE A 28 8.84 9.39 6.48
C ILE A 28 10.16 10.16 6.38
N GLY A 29 10.75 10.19 5.18
CA GLY A 29 11.85 11.08 4.84
C GLY A 29 13.23 10.71 5.42
N LYS A 30 13.34 9.59 6.16
CA LYS A 30 14.61 9.03 6.62
C LYS A 30 14.70 7.54 6.28
N PRO A 31 15.89 7.03 5.91
CA PRO A 31 16.08 5.60 5.73
C PRO A 31 15.90 4.86 7.06
N PHE A 32 15.42 3.63 7.00
CA PHE A 32 15.41 2.74 8.17
C PHE A 32 16.85 2.53 8.63
N GLY A 33 17.17 2.97 9.86
CA GLY A 33 18.54 3.14 10.35
C GLY A 33 19.32 1.88 10.70
N ASN A 34 18.86 0.69 10.29
CA ASN A 34 19.53 -0.57 10.61
C ASN A 34 20.36 -1.08 9.43
N THR A 35 21.62 -1.41 9.70
CA THR A 35 22.54 -2.10 8.78
C THR A 35 22.17 -3.57 8.55
N SER A 36 21.13 -4.07 9.24
CA SER A 36 20.64 -5.45 9.18
C SER A 36 19.17 -5.45 8.76
N ASN A 37 18.86 -6.26 7.75
CA ASN A 37 17.50 -6.54 7.28
C ASN A 37 16.86 -7.75 8.01
N GLY A 38 17.44 -8.16 9.13
CA GLY A 38 16.90 -9.25 9.94
C GLY A 38 15.52 -8.88 10.48
N VAL A 39 14.51 -9.63 10.06
CA VAL A 39 13.12 -9.55 10.54
C VAL A 39 12.68 -10.94 10.99
N ASP A 40 11.66 -11.03 11.84
CA ASP A 40 11.09 -12.33 12.19
C ASP A 40 10.42 -12.95 10.94
N ASN A 41 10.84 -14.17 10.60
CA ASN A 41 10.30 -14.88 9.44
C ASN A 41 8.82 -15.20 9.62
N ALA A 42 8.35 -15.47 10.84
CA ALA A 42 6.94 -15.77 11.08
C ALA A 42 6.07 -14.53 10.85
N GLU A 43 6.47 -13.39 11.40
CA GLU A 43 5.83 -12.09 11.14
C GLU A 43 5.84 -11.74 9.63
N LEU A 44 6.99 -11.91 8.96
CA LEU A 44 7.11 -11.62 7.53
C LEU A 44 6.16 -12.48 6.68
N ILE A 45 6.03 -13.78 7.00
CA ILE A 45 5.10 -14.68 6.32
C ILE A 45 3.65 -14.23 6.57
N ALA A 46 3.32 -13.88 7.82
CA ALA A 46 1.97 -13.45 8.18
C ALA A 46 1.56 -12.16 7.45
N VAL A 47 2.44 -11.15 7.42
CA VAL A 47 2.19 -9.89 6.72
C VAL A 47 2.07 -10.10 5.21
N ASN A 48 2.97 -10.89 4.61
CA ASN A 48 2.89 -11.19 3.17
C ASN A 48 1.62 -11.94 2.80
N LYS A 49 1.17 -12.86 3.67
CA LYS A 49 -0.10 -13.58 3.48
C LYS A 49 -1.28 -12.60 3.53
N ALA A 50 -1.34 -11.74 4.55
CA ALA A 50 -2.42 -10.75 4.68
C ALA A 50 -2.51 -9.79 3.49
N ILE A 51 -1.37 -9.38 2.92
CA ILE A 51 -1.34 -8.53 1.73
C ILE A 51 -1.88 -9.27 0.50
N ARG A 52 -1.42 -10.51 0.26
CA ARG A 52 -1.80 -11.29 -0.93
C ARG A 52 -3.25 -11.77 -0.89
N GLU A 53 -3.79 -12.01 0.29
CA GLU A 53 -5.16 -12.50 0.47
C GLU A 53 -6.19 -11.36 0.51
N HIS A 54 -5.77 -10.10 0.39
CA HIS A 54 -6.70 -8.98 0.31
C HIS A 54 -7.52 -9.06 -0.99
N GLU A 55 -8.85 -8.89 -0.92
CA GLU A 55 -9.76 -9.10 -2.07
C GLU A 55 -9.39 -8.30 -3.32
N VAL A 56 -8.88 -7.07 -3.11
CA VAL A 56 -8.39 -6.21 -4.19
C VAL A 56 -7.25 -6.83 -4.99
N GLU A 57 -6.40 -7.66 -4.35
CA GLU A 57 -5.29 -8.32 -5.02
C GLU A 57 -5.76 -9.53 -5.83
N TYR A 58 -6.75 -10.28 -5.35
CA TYR A 58 -7.33 -11.40 -6.12
C TYR A 58 -7.94 -10.92 -7.45
N ILE A 59 -8.82 -9.91 -7.37
CA ILE A 59 -9.44 -9.33 -8.57
C ILE A 59 -8.39 -8.61 -9.41
N GLY A 60 -7.45 -7.91 -8.78
CA GLY A 60 -6.36 -7.22 -9.46
C GLY A 60 -5.47 -8.15 -10.26
N GLU A 61 -5.16 -9.34 -9.74
CA GLU A 61 -4.38 -10.38 -10.41
C GLU A 61 -5.08 -10.87 -11.69
N GLU A 62 -6.35 -11.27 -11.59
CA GLU A 62 -7.14 -11.76 -12.72
C GLU A 62 -7.26 -10.70 -13.83
N LEU A 63 -7.54 -9.45 -13.47
CA LEU A 63 -7.66 -8.36 -14.43
C LEU A 63 -6.32 -8.05 -15.11
N ARG A 64 -5.21 -8.00 -14.35
CA ARG A 64 -3.87 -7.74 -14.90
C ARG A 64 -3.40 -8.88 -15.79
N GLU A 65 -3.66 -10.13 -15.44
CA GLU A 65 -3.36 -11.30 -16.27
C GLU A 65 -4.13 -11.22 -17.60
N SER A 66 -5.44 -11.01 -17.52
CA SER A 66 -6.32 -10.86 -18.69
C SER A 66 -5.86 -9.72 -19.61
N MET A 67 -5.52 -8.56 -19.06
CA MET A 67 -5.01 -7.42 -19.82
C MET A 67 -3.61 -7.64 -20.41
N THR A 68 -2.78 -8.46 -19.76
CA THR A 68 -1.44 -8.81 -20.25
C THR A 68 -1.55 -9.81 -21.41
N ALA A 69 -2.44 -10.80 -21.31
CA ALA A 69 -2.77 -11.72 -22.40
C ALA A 69 -3.40 -11.01 -23.60
N MET A 70 -4.11 -9.90 -23.37
CA MET A 70 -4.68 -9.04 -24.41
C MET A 70 -3.69 -8.08 -25.09
N LYS A 71 -2.39 -8.05 -24.71
CA LYS A 71 -1.39 -7.23 -25.41
C LYS A 71 -1.14 -7.74 -26.83
N LYS A 72 -1.90 -7.14 -27.77
CA LYS A 72 -1.83 -7.17 -29.26
C LYS A 72 -1.29 -8.44 -29.94
N ILE A 73 -2.14 -9.02 -30.78
CA ILE A 73 -1.69 -9.63 -32.05
C ILE A 73 -0.95 -8.53 -32.81
N VAL A 74 0.38 -8.63 -32.87
CA VAL A 74 1.20 -7.80 -33.75
C VAL A 74 1.02 -8.32 -35.18
N SER A 75 0.50 -7.48 -36.06
CA SER A 75 0.63 -7.61 -37.52
C SER A 75 1.85 -6.82 -37.99
#